data_AF-A0A967IR56-F1
#
_entry.id   AF-A0A967IR56-F1
#
_cell.length_a   1.000
_cell.length_b   1.000
_cell.length_c   1.000
_cell.angle_alpha   90.00
_cell.angle_beta   90.00
_cell.angle_gamma   90.00
#
_symmetry.space_group_name_H-M   'P 1'
#
loop_
_entity.id
_entity.type
_entity.pdbx_description
1 polymer ?
#
loop_
_entity_poly.entity_id
_entity_poly.type
_entity_poly.pdbx_seq_one_letter_code
_entity_poly.pdbx_strand_id
1 'polypeptide(L)'
;LKGGIQGGQFWDGRAPDLAVQARGPFLNPVEMNNTTRGQVIGKIEVSAYANLFELACGPDAFATENVDASYVCMSEAIAAFEMTDELNKFTSKFDCVEAGLA
;
A
#
# COMPACT_ATOMS: atom_id res chain seq x y z
N LEU A 1 -28.35 8.02 0.13
CA LEU A 1 -27.39 8.23 1.23
C LEU A 1 -27.40 9.72 1.57
N LYS A 2 -27.83 10.10 2.79
CA LYS A 2 -27.96 11.50 3.22
C LYS A 2 -26.64 11.97 3.87
N GLY A 3 -25.82 12.74 3.13
CA GLY A 3 -24.93 13.80 3.63
C GLY A 3 -23.78 13.52 4.62
N GLY A 4 -23.51 12.28 5.05
CA GLY A 4 -22.40 11.95 5.97
C GLY A 4 -21.06 11.67 5.28
N ILE A 5 -19.95 11.86 5.99
CA ILE A 5 -18.62 11.40 5.56
C ILE A 5 -18.64 9.86 5.48
N GLN A 6 -18.13 9.28 4.40
CA GLN A 6 -18.12 7.83 4.15
C GLN A 6 -16.76 7.41 3.58
N GLY A 7 -16.25 6.26 4.03
CA GLY A 7 -15.01 5.68 3.53
C GLY A 7 -13.76 6.21 4.24
N GLY A 8 -12.63 6.15 3.53
CA GLY A 8 -11.31 6.38 4.10
C GLY A 8 -10.72 5.14 4.77
N GLN A 9 -9.44 5.23 5.09
CA GLN A 9 -8.65 4.22 5.80
C GLN A 9 -8.25 4.73 7.19
N PHE A 10 -7.86 3.78 8.05
CA PHE A 10 -7.77 3.94 9.50
C PHE A 10 -9.13 4.21 10.17
N TRP A 11 -9.16 4.06 11.50
CA TRP A 11 -10.37 4.23 12.31
C TRP A 11 -10.99 5.64 12.23
N ASP A 12 -10.19 6.65 11.95
CA ASP A 12 -10.60 8.06 11.85
C ASP A 12 -10.79 8.53 10.39
N GLY A 13 -10.58 7.66 9.40
CA GLY A 13 -10.73 7.98 7.99
C GLY A 13 -9.70 9.00 7.45
N ARG A 14 -8.60 9.26 8.15
CA ARG A 14 -7.64 10.33 7.80
C ARG A 14 -6.91 10.11 6.47
N ALA A 15 -6.87 8.88 5.96
CA ALA A 15 -6.32 8.57 4.65
C ALA A 15 -7.49 8.30 3.68
N PRO A 16 -7.57 8.96 2.52
CA PRO A 16 -8.69 8.80 1.59
C PRO A 16 -8.75 7.42 0.92
N ASP A 17 -7.62 6.74 0.77
CA ASP A 17 -7.49 5.46 0.07
C ASP A 17 -6.31 4.63 0.62
N LEU A 18 -6.15 3.39 0.12
CA LEU A 18 -5.10 2.45 0.53
C LEU A 18 -3.70 2.97 0.20
N ALA A 19 -3.50 3.62 -0.95
CA ALA A 19 -2.19 4.12 -1.35
C ALA A 19 -1.71 5.25 -0.42
N VAL A 20 -2.60 6.19 -0.06
CA VAL A 20 -2.27 7.24 0.91
C VAL A 20 -2.06 6.67 2.31
N GLN A 21 -2.84 5.65 2.70
CA GLN A 21 -2.67 4.94 3.98
C GLN A 21 -1.28 4.30 4.07
N ALA A 22 -0.86 3.55 3.04
CA ALA A 22 0.37 2.77 3.03
C ALA A 22 1.65 3.63 3.14
N ARG A 23 1.57 4.94 2.87
CA ARG A 23 2.68 5.89 3.03
C ARG A 23 3.00 6.20 4.49
N GLY A 24 2.04 6.04 5.40
CA GLY A 24 2.17 6.44 6.81
C GLY A 24 3.11 5.54 7.63
N PRO A 25 2.87 4.22 7.69
CA PRO A 25 3.51 3.35 8.67
C PRO A 25 5.03 3.34 8.67
N PHE A 26 5.65 3.44 7.49
CA PHE A 26 7.10 3.39 7.33
C PHE A 26 7.82 4.48 8.15
N LEU A 27 7.27 5.69 8.20
CA LEU A 27 7.89 6.84 8.88
C LEU A 27 7.32 7.11 10.27
N ASN A 28 6.26 6.39 10.67
CA ASN A 28 5.67 6.58 11.98
C ASN A 28 6.63 6.02 13.05
N PRO A 29 7.12 6.85 14.01
CA PRO A 29 8.11 6.42 15.00
C PRO A 29 7.58 5.39 15.99
N VAL A 30 6.26 5.22 16.12
CA VAL A 30 5.64 4.18 16.95
C VAL A 30 5.26 2.91 16.18
N GLU A 31 5.57 2.84 14.88
CA GLU A 31 5.31 1.69 14.02
C GLU A 31 6.62 1.16 13.41
N MET A 32 6.92 1.47 12.14
CA MET A 32 8.11 0.94 11.46
C MET A 32 9.36 1.83 11.61
N ASN A 33 9.18 3.08 12.05
CA ASN A 33 10.23 3.97 12.53
C ASN A 33 11.46 4.15 11.60
N ASN A 34 11.22 4.33 10.30
CA ASN A 34 12.25 4.86 9.39
C ASN A 34 12.32 6.38 9.52
N THR A 35 13.53 6.94 9.40
CA THR A 35 13.79 8.37 9.56
C THR A 35 13.38 9.18 8.33
N THR A 36 13.55 8.65 7.12
CA THR A 36 13.25 9.36 5.87
C THR A 36 12.71 8.41 4.80
N ARG A 37 12.00 8.97 3.80
CA ARG A 37 11.58 8.22 2.60
C ARG A 37 12.79 7.62 1.86
N GLY A 38 13.88 8.39 1.76
CA GLY A 38 15.14 7.92 1.17
C GLY A 38 15.71 6.70 1.89
N GLN A 39 15.59 6.61 3.22
CA GLN A 39 16.00 5.42 3.95
C GLN A 39 15.17 4.18 3.55
N VAL A 40 13.87 4.36 3.30
CA VAL A 40 12.98 3.27 2.84
C VAL A 40 13.34 2.85 1.42
N ILE A 41 13.49 3.81 0.50
CA ILE A 41 13.85 3.53 -0.89
C ILE A 41 15.25 2.90 -1.00
N GLY A 42 16.23 3.38 -0.24
CA GLY A 42 17.57 2.77 -0.21
C GLY A 42 17.57 1.34 0.36
N LYS A 43 16.64 0.99 1.26
CA LYS A 43 16.44 -0.41 1.69
C LYS A 43 15.87 -1.28 0.58
N ILE A 44 15.00 -0.73 -0.27
CA ILE A 44 14.46 -1.43 -1.45
C ILE A 44 15.55 -1.62 -2.51
N GLU A 45 16.38 -0.61 -2.74
CA GLU A 45 17.50 -0.63 -3.70
C GLU A 45 18.48 -1.79 -3.45
N VAL A 46 18.77 -2.10 -2.18
CA VAL A 46 19.69 -3.20 -1.82
C VAL A 46 18.98 -4.54 -1.58
N SER A 47 17.67 -4.61 -1.85
CA SER A 47 16.87 -5.82 -1.65
C SER A 47 16.97 -6.79 -2.82
N ALA A 48 16.59 -8.05 -2.60
CA ALA A 48 16.52 -9.06 -3.67
C ALA A 48 15.47 -8.73 -4.75
N TYR A 49 14.53 -7.80 -4.48
CA TYR A 49 13.46 -7.41 -5.40
C TYR A 49 13.68 -6.03 -6.03
N ALA A 50 14.87 -5.44 -5.91
CA ALA A 50 15.20 -4.13 -6.48
C ALA A 50 14.87 -4.04 -7.99
N ASN A 51 15.27 -5.06 -8.76
CA ASN A 51 14.97 -5.12 -10.20
C ASN A 51 13.47 -5.17 -10.51
N LEU A 52 12.66 -5.80 -9.65
CA LEU A 52 11.19 -5.81 -9.80
C LEU A 52 10.61 -4.43 -9.48
N PHE A 53 11.20 -3.73 -8.51
CA PHE A 53 10.79 -2.39 -8.16
C PHE A 53 11.08 -1.39 -9.28
N GLU A 54 12.27 -1.41 -9.90
CA GLU A 54 12.56 -0.59 -11.08
C GLU A 54 11.68 -0.96 -12.28
N LEU A 55 11.37 -2.25 -12.47
CA LEU A 55 10.45 -2.67 -13.52
C LEU A 55 9.05 -2.07 -13.32
N ALA A 56 8.58 -1.98 -12.07
CA ALA A 56 7.26 -1.44 -11.74
C ALA A 56 7.24 0.10 -11.69
N CYS A 57 8.29 0.72 -11.15
CA CYS A 57 8.35 2.15 -10.81
C CYS A 57 9.18 3.00 -11.79
N GLY A 58 9.86 2.36 -12.75
CA GLY A 58 10.68 3.01 -13.76
C GLY A 58 12.20 2.78 -13.54
N PRO A 59 13.00 2.91 -14.61
CA PRO A 59 14.44 2.59 -14.60
C PRO A 59 15.28 3.51 -13.72
N ASP A 60 14.76 4.67 -13.30
CA ASP A 60 15.47 5.63 -12.43
C ASP A 60 14.83 5.70 -11.03
N ALA A 61 14.13 4.64 -10.60
CA ALA A 61 13.40 4.64 -9.33
C ALA A 61 14.32 4.84 -8.10
N PHE A 62 15.61 4.55 -8.21
CA PHE A 62 16.57 4.77 -7.13
C PHE A 62 17.35 6.10 -7.25
N ALA A 63 17.10 6.90 -8.28
CA ALA A 63 17.70 8.22 -8.40
C ALA A 63 17.27 9.13 -7.23
N THR A 64 18.19 9.95 -6.71
CA THR A 64 17.96 10.75 -5.50
C THR A 64 16.82 11.76 -5.67
N GLU A 65 16.68 12.31 -6.88
CA GLU A 65 15.60 13.20 -7.30
C GLU A 65 14.22 12.52 -7.37
N ASN A 66 14.19 11.18 -7.48
CA ASN A 66 12.96 10.41 -7.66
C ASN A 66 12.47 9.75 -6.36
N VAL A 67 13.17 9.92 -5.23
CA VAL A 67 12.81 9.29 -3.94
C VAL A 67 11.34 9.46 -3.58
N ASP A 68 10.78 10.66 -3.75
CA ASP A 68 9.36 10.90 -3.43
C ASP A 68 8.40 10.19 -4.39
N ALA A 69 8.71 10.19 -5.68
CA ALA A 69 7.93 9.47 -6.69
C ALA A 69 7.98 7.95 -6.46
N SER A 70 9.16 7.41 -6.16
CA SER A 70 9.35 6.00 -5.83
C SER A 70 8.65 5.62 -4.53
N TYR A 71 8.62 6.50 -3.54
CA TYR A 71 7.87 6.27 -2.31
C TYR A 71 6.35 6.23 -2.56
N VAL A 72 5.86 7.04 -3.49
CA VAL A 72 4.47 6.96 -3.98
C VAL A 72 4.23 5.63 -4.69
N CYS A 73 5.07 5.25 -5.65
CA CYS A 73 4.94 3.98 -6.38
C CYS A 73 4.96 2.76 -5.44
N MET A 74 5.86 2.75 -4.44
CA MET A 74 5.87 1.72 -3.38
C MET A 74 4.52 1.60 -2.68
N SER A 75 3.91 2.74 -2.32
CA SER A 75 2.59 2.74 -1.67
C SER A 75 1.47 2.27 -2.59
N GLU A 76 1.56 2.55 -3.89
CA GLU A 76 0.62 2.07 -4.91
C GLU A 76 0.77 0.56 -5.15
N ALA A 77 1.99 0.03 -5.12
CA ALA A 77 2.23 -1.41 -5.22
C ALA A 77 1.63 -2.19 -4.04
N ILE A 78 1.73 -1.65 -2.82
CA ILE A 78 1.08 -2.22 -1.63
C ILE A 78 -0.44 -2.17 -1.78
N ALA A 79 -1.00 -1.02 -2.16
CA ALA A 79 -2.43 -0.88 -2.38
C ALA A 79 -2.95 -1.83 -3.48
N ALA A 80 -2.18 -2.02 -4.55
CA ALA A 80 -2.53 -2.96 -5.62
C ALA A 80 -2.59 -4.41 -5.12
N PHE A 81 -1.65 -4.82 -4.27
CA PHE A 81 -1.69 -6.14 -3.63
C PHE A 81 -2.91 -6.30 -2.71
N GLU A 82 -3.22 -5.28 -1.91
CA GLU A 82 -4.39 -5.25 -1.02
C GLU A 82 -5.74 -5.32 -1.75
N MET A 83 -5.77 -4.95 -3.04
CA MET A 83 -6.95 -5.07 -3.89
C MET A 83 -7.08 -6.43 -4.61
N THR A 84 -6.14 -7.35 -4.45
CA THR A 84 -6.19 -8.66 -5.12
C THR A 84 -7.26 -9.58 -4.54
N ASP A 85 -7.69 -10.57 -5.32
CA ASP A 85 -8.58 -11.63 -4.86
C ASP A 85 -7.98 -12.44 -3.70
N GLU A 86 -6.64 -12.45 -3.54
CA GLU A 86 -5.98 -13.11 -2.41
C GLU A 86 -6.41 -12.50 -1.07
N LEU A 87 -6.61 -11.19 -1.01
CA LEU A 87 -7.06 -10.49 0.20
C LEU A 87 -8.57 -10.21 0.21
N ASN A 88 -9.26 -10.47 -0.91
CA ASN A 88 -10.68 -10.22 -1.09
C ASN A 88 -11.43 -11.48 -1.57
N LYS A 89 -11.25 -12.61 -0.86
CA LYS A 89 -11.66 -13.94 -1.35
C LYS A 89 -13.18 -14.20 -1.39
N PHE A 90 -13.96 -13.60 -0.49
CA PHE A 90 -15.41 -13.89 -0.34
C PHE A 90 -15.75 -15.40 -0.24
N THR A 91 -15.00 -16.14 0.57
CA THR A 91 -15.14 -17.61 0.72
C THR A 91 -15.45 -18.05 2.15
N SER A 92 -16.06 -17.20 2.97
CA SER A 92 -16.52 -17.58 4.31
C SER A 92 -17.76 -18.47 4.22
N LYS A 93 -18.15 -19.09 5.36
CA LYS A 93 -19.41 -19.84 5.43
C LYS A 93 -20.63 -18.99 5.03
N PHE A 94 -20.63 -17.71 5.40
CA PHE A 94 -21.71 -16.78 5.03
C PHE A 94 -21.78 -16.62 3.51
N ASP A 95 -20.64 -16.37 2.87
CA ASP A 95 -20.57 -16.20 1.41
C ASP A 95 -21.06 -17.46 0.67
N CYS A 96 -20.71 -18.66 1.18
CA CYS A 96 -21.20 -19.92 0.61
C CYS A 96 -22.72 -20.07 0.73
N VAL A 97 -23.33 -19.69 1.85
CA VAL A 97 -24.79 -19.73 2.04
C VAL A 97 -25.47 -18.73 1.10
N GLU A 98 -24.97 -17.50 1.01
CA GLU A 98 -25.51 -16.49 0.08
C GLU A 98 -25.38 -16.92 -1.38
N ALA A 99 -24.33 -17.68 -1.72
CA ALA A 99 -24.14 -18.28 -3.04
C ALA A 99 -24.96 -19.57 -3.28
N GLY A 100 -25.69 -20.08 -2.29
CA GLY A 100 -26.47 -21.32 -2.40
C GLY A 100 -25.62 -22.59 -2.48
N LEU A 101 -24.37 -22.54 -2.00
CA LEU A 101 -23.40 -23.63 -2.02
C LEU A 101 -23.37 -24.46 -0.74
N ALA A 102 -24.14 -24.08 0.29
CA ALA A 102 -24.17 -24.69 1.62
C ALA A 102 -25.58 -24.74 2.21
#